data_AF-A0A5N6K9W4-F1
#
_entry.id   AF-A0A5N6K9W4-F1
#
_cell.length_a   1.000
_cell.length_b   1.000
_cell.length_c   1.000
_cell.angle_alpha   90.00
_cell.angle_beta   90.00
_cell.angle_gamma   90.00
#
_symmetry.space_group_name_H-M   'P 1'
#
loop_
_entity.id
_entity.type
_entity.pdbx_description
1 polymer ?
#
loop_
_entity_poly.entity_id
_entity_poly.type
_entity_poly.pdbx_seq_one_letter_code
_entity_poly.pdbx_strand_id
1 'polypeptide(L)'
;MIASFLLRTAGIANTTKTTTTIATKTTSWRLFSSGGISKVARGLGVKDLTPSRTILRQAQAQVQIQAQIQTRKMHIQSIPMWEGSSNNYAYLVVDEKSRDAVIIDPANPEEVAPVLKEQIKEGKINLIAIVNTHHHWDHAGGNNKLLAHPEFKGKPIIGGKDCEGVTKTPKNGEGFKIGEIDVKALYTPCHTQDSICWFMEDGKGEGVKKAVFTGDTLFHGGCGRFFEGTAEEMHTALNKTLAAVPDDTFVYPGHEYTKANVKFAVSVSQSEAIKALEAFADENKETQGKFTIGDEKKHNVFMRVEDPVIQKATGKTDPVEVMAELRELKNNFKSKSSLSSRTNWEILHSIVIMTHEPLTHGAPGPEPSLKDGVLEMGAGMTQSFAPVKAICAHLNAFHVYVDEPDRSVEANHYCTHLSADVRQCLIYDAPTNPARLIGVEYMITRRLYEKIDEEERKLWHSHDYEVKSGMLILPNPKIPDAVWTVAETEEMKEIVGLYGKTFHFWQTDRGDELPLGMPVLMGSFTKDEQVPWDKVKKRDERFGVETERKREARKGIESVDIHPDADQVWKE
;
A
#
# COMPACT_ATOMS: atom_id res chain seq x y z
N MET A 1 15.29 31.62 -26.47
CA MET A 1 15.54 30.76 -27.65
C MET A 1 15.02 31.35 -28.97
N ILE A 2 13.75 31.79 -29.06
CA ILE A 2 13.14 32.36 -30.29
C ILE A 2 13.90 33.57 -30.86
N ALA A 3 14.36 34.50 -30.01
CA ALA A 3 15.14 35.66 -30.45
C ALA A 3 16.52 35.28 -31.04
N SER A 4 17.15 34.21 -30.53
CA SER A 4 18.45 33.72 -30.98
C SER A 4 18.35 33.01 -32.34
N PHE A 5 17.20 32.35 -32.61
CA PHE A 5 16.89 31.74 -33.89
C PHE A 5 16.64 32.79 -34.97
N LEU A 6 15.84 33.82 -34.67
CA LEU A 6 15.53 34.92 -35.60
C LEU A 6 16.75 35.76 -36.00
N LEU A 7 17.68 36.00 -35.06
CA LEU A 7 18.93 36.74 -35.34
C LEU A 7 19.89 35.96 -36.24
N ARG A 8 20.00 34.63 -36.06
CA ARG A 8 20.82 33.76 -36.92
C ARG A 8 20.27 33.65 -38.34
N THR A 9 18.95 33.58 -38.50
CA THR A 9 18.31 33.53 -39.84
C THR A 9 18.36 34.87 -40.58
N ALA A 10 18.58 35.99 -39.87
CA ALA A 10 18.70 37.32 -40.45
C ALA A 10 20.15 37.75 -40.78
N GLY A 11 21.16 36.90 -40.52
CA GLY A 11 22.57 37.19 -40.83
C GLY A 11 23.23 38.20 -39.87
N ILE A 12 22.65 38.44 -38.69
CA ILE A 12 23.14 39.45 -37.74
C ILE A 12 23.67 38.72 -36.49
N ALA A 13 24.99 38.82 -36.28
CA ALA A 13 25.78 38.46 -35.09
C ALA A 13 26.49 37.09 -35.08
N ASN A 14 27.78 37.13 -35.41
CA ASN A 14 28.82 36.26 -34.85
C ASN A 14 29.38 36.97 -33.60
N THR A 15 28.94 36.58 -32.39
CA THR A 15 29.68 36.59 -31.11
C THR A 15 28.72 36.57 -29.90
N THR A 16 29.13 35.84 -28.86
CA THR A 16 28.33 35.32 -27.75
C THR A 16 27.96 36.34 -26.65
N LYS A 17 28.44 37.58 -26.69
CA LYS A 17 28.25 38.55 -25.58
C LYS A 17 26.97 39.40 -25.64
N THR A 18 26.26 39.47 -26.77
CA THR A 18 25.08 40.35 -26.92
C THR A 18 23.75 39.68 -26.55
N THR A 19 23.73 38.35 -26.46
CA THR A 19 22.51 37.55 -26.29
C THR A 19 21.90 37.61 -24.89
N THR A 20 22.69 37.95 -23.87
CA THR A 20 22.27 37.85 -22.45
C THR A 20 21.47 39.06 -21.97
N THR A 21 21.65 40.24 -22.56
CA THR A 21 21.00 41.48 -22.09
C THR A 21 19.58 41.70 -22.64
N ILE A 22 19.20 41.03 -23.74
CA ILE A 22 17.88 41.23 -24.38
C ILE A 22 16.79 40.36 -23.74
N ALA A 23 17.17 39.24 -23.11
CA ALA A 23 16.23 38.23 -22.61
C ALA A 23 15.45 38.63 -21.33
N THR A 24 15.84 39.69 -20.62
CA THR A 24 15.30 40.00 -19.28
C THR A 24 14.26 41.11 -19.23
N LYS A 25 13.79 41.69 -20.36
CA LYS A 25 12.92 42.89 -20.31
C LYS A 25 11.63 42.94 -21.16
N THR A 26 11.17 41.88 -21.84
CA THR A 26 9.96 42.03 -22.70
C THR A 26 8.99 40.84 -22.69
N THR A 27 7.88 40.97 -21.95
CA THR A 27 6.68 40.10 -21.93
C THR A 27 5.48 40.78 -22.59
N SER A 28 5.65 41.41 -23.76
CA SER A 28 4.54 42.07 -24.46
C SER A 28 4.45 41.72 -25.94
N TRP A 29 3.30 41.17 -26.33
CA TRP A 29 2.87 40.83 -27.69
C TRP A 29 2.88 42.03 -28.68
N ARG A 30 2.96 43.27 -28.20
CA ARG A 30 2.91 44.49 -29.04
C ARG A 30 4.16 44.71 -29.91
N LEU A 31 5.28 44.06 -29.60
CA LEU A 31 6.55 44.23 -30.34
C LEU A 31 6.64 43.44 -31.66
N PHE A 32 5.75 42.48 -31.90
CA PHE A 32 5.75 41.64 -33.11
C PHE A 32 4.80 42.13 -34.21
N SER A 33 4.20 43.31 -34.05
CA SER A 33 3.57 44.02 -35.16
C SER A 33 4.64 44.61 -36.09
N SER A 34 4.33 44.81 -37.37
CA SER A 34 5.23 45.44 -38.36
C SER A 34 5.81 46.79 -37.87
N GLY A 35 5.07 47.51 -37.03
CA GLY A 35 5.51 48.76 -36.39
C GLY A 35 6.47 48.58 -35.20
N GLY A 36 6.42 47.47 -34.47
CA GLY A 36 7.26 47.21 -33.30
C GLY A 36 8.70 46.85 -33.68
N ILE A 37 8.87 45.99 -34.68
CA ILE A 37 10.18 45.57 -35.22
C ILE A 37 10.92 46.76 -35.86
N SER A 38 10.18 47.64 -36.55
CA SER A 38 10.73 48.87 -37.15
C SER A 38 11.26 49.89 -36.14
N LYS A 39 10.73 49.89 -34.90
CA LYS A 39 11.18 50.79 -33.82
C LYS A 39 12.49 50.33 -33.19
N VAL A 40 12.67 49.02 -33.01
CA VAL A 40 13.90 48.43 -32.46
C VAL A 40 15.05 48.49 -33.46
N ALA A 41 14.78 48.24 -34.75
CA ALA A 41 15.79 48.33 -35.82
C ALA A 41 16.32 49.76 -36.03
N ARG A 42 15.45 50.79 -35.91
CA ARG A 42 15.85 52.21 -35.96
C ARG A 42 16.72 52.64 -34.77
N GLY A 43 16.51 52.06 -33.59
CA GLY A 43 17.36 52.30 -32.42
C GLY A 43 18.76 51.68 -32.51
N LEU A 44 18.97 50.74 -33.44
CA LEU A 44 20.23 50.00 -33.64
C LEU A 44 20.94 50.38 -34.96
N GLY A 45 20.49 51.43 -35.65
CA GLY A 45 21.15 51.96 -36.86
C GLY A 45 20.95 51.13 -38.14
N VAL A 46 20.05 50.14 -38.14
CA VAL A 46 19.81 49.28 -39.31
C VAL A 46 18.72 49.90 -40.19
N LYS A 47 19.10 50.35 -41.39
CA LYS A 47 18.15 50.85 -42.42
C LYS A 47 17.56 49.68 -43.21
N ASP A 48 16.23 49.67 -43.31
CA ASP A 48 15.37 48.85 -44.17
C ASP A 48 15.54 47.33 -44.12
N LEU A 49 14.80 46.71 -43.20
CA LEU A 49 14.35 45.32 -43.32
C LEU A 49 12.83 45.29 -43.15
N THR A 50 12.10 45.27 -44.26
CA THR A 50 10.69 44.87 -44.26
C THR A 50 10.64 43.40 -44.69
N PRO A 51 10.38 42.45 -43.77
CA PRO A 51 10.21 41.05 -44.16
C PRO A 51 9.01 40.96 -45.10
N SER A 52 9.15 40.24 -46.22
CA SER A 52 8.02 39.97 -47.12
C SER A 52 6.83 39.39 -46.35
N ARG A 53 5.60 39.80 -46.69
CA ARG A 53 4.36 39.29 -46.08
C ARG A 53 4.30 37.76 -46.10
N THR A 54 4.94 37.12 -47.07
CA THR A 54 5.04 35.65 -47.21
C THR A 54 5.91 35.03 -46.12
N ILE A 55 7.04 35.65 -45.77
CA ILE A 55 7.96 35.18 -44.72
C ILE A 55 7.32 35.34 -43.34
N LEU A 56 6.61 36.46 -43.12
CA LEU A 56 5.82 36.69 -41.91
C LEU A 56 4.68 35.66 -41.76
N ARG A 57 3.97 35.32 -42.85
CA ARG A 57 2.96 34.25 -42.84
C ARG A 57 3.55 32.87 -42.62
N GLN A 58 4.70 32.55 -43.20
CA GLN A 58 5.37 31.26 -42.99
C GLN A 58 5.92 31.12 -41.57
N ALA A 59 6.50 32.19 -41.01
CA ALA A 59 6.96 32.20 -39.62
C ALA A 59 5.78 32.13 -38.64
N GLN A 60 4.65 32.83 -38.91
CA GLN A 60 3.43 32.72 -38.11
C GLN A 60 2.80 31.33 -38.21
N ALA A 61 2.77 30.73 -39.40
CA ALA A 61 2.29 29.37 -39.60
C ALA A 61 3.20 28.35 -38.91
N GLN A 62 4.53 28.48 -38.99
CA GLN A 62 5.47 27.62 -38.26
C GLN A 62 5.38 27.80 -36.75
N VAL A 63 5.18 29.03 -36.25
CA VAL A 63 4.97 29.29 -34.82
C VAL A 63 3.61 28.76 -34.36
N GLN A 64 2.56 28.82 -35.19
CA GLN A 64 1.26 28.19 -34.88
C GLN A 64 1.32 26.66 -34.94
N ILE A 65 2.05 26.09 -35.90
CA ILE A 65 2.26 24.64 -36.01
C ILE A 65 3.13 24.14 -34.84
N GLN A 66 4.18 24.88 -34.47
CA GLN A 66 4.99 24.58 -33.27
C GLN A 66 4.25 24.87 -31.96
N ALA A 67 3.30 25.80 -31.92
CA ALA A 67 2.44 26.01 -30.74
C ALA A 67 1.30 24.98 -30.66
N GLN A 68 0.90 24.36 -31.77
CA GLN A 68 0.02 23.19 -31.82
C GLN A 68 0.75 21.89 -31.45
N ILE A 69 2.08 21.87 -31.51
CA ILE A 69 2.93 20.73 -31.13
C ILE A 69 3.52 21.01 -29.74
N GLN A 70 2.94 20.40 -28.70
CA GLN A 70 3.35 20.40 -27.27
C GLN A 70 2.57 21.31 -26.30
N THR A 71 1.24 21.26 -26.32
CA THR A 71 0.48 21.38 -25.07
C THR A 71 0.12 19.96 -24.62
N ARG A 72 0.49 19.59 -23.39
CA ARG A 72 0.41 18.22 -22.84
C ARG A 72 -1.06 17.77 -22.75
N LYS A 73 -1.50 16.81 -23.57
CA LYS A 73 -2.92 16.42 -23.62
C LYS A 73 -3.35 15.55 -22.43
N MET A 74 -2.48 14.69 -21.89
CA MET A 74 -2.75 13.88 -20.70
C MET A 74 -2.19 14.50 -19.40
N HIS A 75 -3.10 14.95 -18.54
CA HIS A 75 -2.81 15.42 -17.18
C HIS A 75 -3.08 14.30 -16.17
N ILE A 76 -2.13 14.09 -15.25
CA ILE A 76 -2.24 13.07 -14.20
C ILE A 76 -2.02 13.79 -12.88
N GLN A 77 -3.00 13.70 -11.98
CA GLN A 77 -2.90 14.16 -10.61
C GLN A 77 -2.95 12.95 -9.67
N SER A 78 -1.89 12.78 -8.89
CA SER A 78 -1.86 11.85 -7.77
C SER A 78 -2.68 12.44 -6.62
N ILE A 79 -3.50 11.60 -6.00
CA ILE A 79 -4.23 11.90 -4.77
C ILE A 79 -3.71 10.91 -3.73
N PRO A 80 -2.79 11.32 -2.85
CA PRO A 80 -2.34 10.47 -1.74
C PRO A 80 -3.54 10.11 -0.86
N MET A 81 -3.62 8.85 -0.46
CA MET A 81 -4.62 8.34 0.47
C MET A 81 -3.94 7.69 1.67
N TRP A 82 -4.52 7.92 2.86
CA TRP A 82 -3.99 7.37 4.12
C TRP A 82 -2.49 7.67 4.29
N GLU A 83 -2.10 8.92 4.03
CA GLU A 83 -0.70 9.34 4.10
C GLU A 83 -0.14 9.13 5.51
N GLY A 84 0.98 8.41 5.61
CA GLY A 84 1.63 8.05 6.88
C GLY A 84 1.16 6.74 7.50
N SER A 85 0.13 6.07 6.95
CA SER A 85 -0.28 4.72 7.36
C SER A 85 -0.21 3.74 6.18
N SER A 86 -1.15 3.80 5.24
CA SER A 86 -1.23 2.88 4.08
C SER A 86 -0.45 3.38 2.87
N ASN A 87 -0.33 4.71 2.73
CA ASN A 87 0.42 5.39 1.66
C ASN A 87 -0.02 4.97 0.24
N ASN A 88 -1.33 4.89 0.00
CA ASN A 88 -1.89 4.55 -1.31
C ASN A 88 -1.94 5.79 -2.21
N TYR A 89 -2.03 5.58 -3.52
CA TYR A 89 -2.34 6.62 -4.50
C TYR A 89 -3.60 6.28 -5.27
N ALA A 90 -4.53 7.24 -5.31
CA ALA A 90 -5.51 7.32 -6.39
C ALA A 90 -4.98 8.25 -7.49
N TYR A 91 -5.39 8.02 -8.73
CA TYR A 91 -4.91 8.82 -9.87
C TYR A 91 -6.05 9.38 -10.70
N LEU A 92 -6.17 10.70 -10.71
CA LEU A 92 -7.06 11.42 -11.62
C LEU A 92 -6.34 11.65 -12.94
N VAL A 93 -6.82 11.02 -14.00
CA VAL A 93 -6.29 11.17 -15.36
C VAL A 93 -7.29 11.96 -16.19
N VAL A 94 -6.83 13.05 -16.81
CA VAL A 94 -7.67 14.00 -17.55
C VAL A 94 -7.11 14.22 -18.95
N ASP A 95 -7.97 14.08 -19.95
CA ASP A 95 -7.71 14.59 -21.31
C ASP A 95 -7.99 16.10 -21.35
N GLU A 96 -6.97 16.91 -21.65
CA GLU A 96 -7.07 18.38 -21.59
C GLU A 96 -8.14 18.94 -22.53
N LYS A 97 -8.31 18.31 -23.70
CA LYS A 97 -9.14 18.85 -24.78
C LYS A 97 -10.63 18.59 -24.54
N SER A 98 -10.98 17.34 -24.24
CA SER A 98 -12.37 16.93 -23.97
C SER A 98 -12.79 17.21 -22.53
N ARG A 99 -11.81 17.33 -21.62
CA ARG A 99 -12.00 17.28 -20.16
C ARG A 99 -12.47 15.91 -19.65
N ASP A 100 -12.59 14.90 -20.50
CA ASP A 100 -12.92 13.55 -20.05
C ASP A 100 -11.86 13.07 -19.06
N ALA A 101 -12.32 12.46 -17.98
CA ALA A 101 -11.47 12.04 -16.89
C ALA A 101 -11.88 10.70 -16.32
N VAL A 102 -10.90 9.95 -15.83
CA VAL A 102 -11.13 8.77 -14.99
C VAL A 102 -10.39 8.94 -13.67
N ILE A 103 -10.94 8.33 -12.63
CA ILE A 103 -10.25 8.18 -11.34
C ILE A 103 -9.86 6.72 -11.17
N ILE A 104 -8.58 6.46 -10.96
CA ILE A 104 -8.02 5.13 -10.75
C ILE A 104 -7.88 4.87 -9.25
N ASP A 105 -8.34 3.71 -8.80
CA ASP A 105 -8.24 3.20 -7.42
C ASP A 105 -8.72 4.18 -6.31
N PRO A 106 -9.95 4.73 -6.37
CA PRO A 106 -10.43 5.73 -5.41
C PRO A 106 -10.91 5.11 -4.09
N ALA A 107 -10.03 4.41 -3.38
CA ALA A 107 -10.40 3.59 -2.23
C ALA A 107 -10.80 4.38 -0.97
N ASN A 108 -10.36 5.64 -0.84
CA ASN A 108 -10.78 6.54 0.23
C ASN A 108 -11.65 7.70 -0.29
N PRO A 109 -12.99 7.55 -0.33
CA PRO A 109 -13.89 8.60 -0.78
C PRO A 109 -13.76 9.92 0.00
N GLU A 110 -13.40 9.89 1.28
CA GLU A 110 -13.28 11.13 2.08
C GLU A 110 -12.15 12.03 1.61
N GLU A 111 -11.06 11.45 1.11
CA GLU A 111 -9.91 12.18 0.56
C GLU A 111 -10.08 12.46 -0.95
N VAL A 112 -10.69 11.52 -1.69
CA VAL A 112 -10.81 11.60 -3.16
C VAL A 112 -12.00 12.45 -3.61
N ALA A 113 -13.18 12.30 -2.98
CA ALA A 113 -14.40 12.96 -3.42
C ALA A 113 -14.31 14.50 -3.40
N PRO A 114 -13.70 15.16 -2.39
CA PRO A 114 -13.56 16.62 -2.39
C PRO A 114 -12.79 17.15 -3.61
N VAL A 115 -11.69 16.49 -3.98
CA VAL A 115 -10.85 16.86 -5.14
C VAL A 115 -11.66 16.74 -6.43
N LEU A 116 -12.37 15.62 -6.61
CA LEU A 116 -13.20 15.39 -7.80
C LEU A 116 -14.35 16.41 -7.90
N LYS A 117 -15.05 16.68 -6.78
CA LYS A 117 -16.16 17.63 -6.73
C LYS A 117 -15.71 19.04 -7.06
N GLU A 118 -14.57 19.47 -6.54
CA GLU A 118 -13.99 20.78 -6.85
C GLU A 118 -13.72 20.91 -8.35
N GLN A 119 -13.07 19.91 -8.96
CA GLN A 119 -12.74 19.97 -10.39
C GLN A 119 -13.96 19.88 -11.30
N ILE A 120 -14.99 19.12 -10.93
CA ILE A 120 -16.27 19.11 -11.65
C ILE A 120 -16.94 20.47 -11.56
N LYS A 121 -17.01 21.05 -10.36
CA LYS A 121 -17.63 22.36 -10.12
C LYS A 121 -16.95 23.48 -10.92
N GLU A 122 -15.63 23.43 -11.05
CA GLU A 122 -14.85 24.38 -11.84
C GLU A 122 -14.87 24.11 -13.35
N GLY A 123 -15.55 23.04 -13.80
CA GLY A 123 -15.59 22.65 -15.22
C GLY A 123 -14.24 22.17 -15.76
N LYS A 124 -13.33 21.75 -14.87
CA LYS A 124 -11.99 21.25 -15.23
C LYS A 124 -12.01 19.79 -15.68
N ILE A 125 -13.01 19.02 -15.25
CA ILE A 125 -13.17 17.61 -15.62
C ILE A 125 -14.63 17.24 -15.93
N ASN A 126 -14.79 16.23 -16.77
CA ASN A 126 -15.96 15.42 -16.99
C ASN A 126 -15.61 13.98 -16.59
N LEU A 127 -15.95 13.58 -15.36
CA LEU A 127 -15.64 12.22 -14.89
C LEU A 127 -16.50 11.21 -15.66
N ILE A 128 -15.87 10.31 -16.44
CA ILE A 128 -16.56 9.34 -17.29
C ILE A 128 -16.60 7.92 -16.70
N ALA A 129 -15.64 7.55 -15.85
CA ALA A 129 -15.56 6.23 -15.23
C ALA A 129 -14.71 6.24 -13.95
N ILE A 130 -14.97 5.26 -13.09
CA ILE A 130 -14.03 4.79 -12.07
C ILE A 130 -13.26 3.62 -12.67
N VAL A 131 -11.95 3.56 -12.45
CA VAL A 131 -11.09 2.49 -12.95
C VAL A 131 -10.40 1.83 -11.77
N ASN A 132 -10.35 0.50 -11.73
CA ASN A 132 -9.62 -0.22 -10.70
C ASN A 132 -8.53 -1.10 -11.29
N THR A 133 -7.42 -1.24 -10.56
CA THR A 133 -6.37 -2.21 -10.89
C THR A 133 -6.72 -3.60 -10.41
N HIS A 134 -7.23 -3.75 -9.18
CA HIS A 134 -7.60 -5.05 -8.59
C HIS A 134 -8.57 -4.89 -7.42
N HIS A 135 -9.03 -6.02 -6.86
CA HIS A 135 -10.13 -6.07 -5.89
C HIS A 135 -9.81 -5.68 -4.44
N HIS A 136 -8.54 -5.55 -4.05
CA HIS A 136 -8.24 -5.24 -2.65
C HIS A 136 -8.92 -3.94 -2.20
N TRP A 137 -9.32 -3.93 -0.93
CA TRP A 137 -10.20 -2.89 -0.37
C TRP A 137 -9.57 -1.49 -0.43
N ASP A 138 -8.26 -1.39 -0.35
CA ASP A 138 -7.47 -0.17 -0.42
C ASP A 138 -7.23 0.34 -1.86
N HIS A 139 -7.84 -0.34 -2.85
CA HIS A 139 -7.95 0.10 -4.25
C HIS A 139 -9.42 0.23 -4.71
N ALA A 140 -10.25 -0.78 -4.44
CA ALA A 140 -11.63 -0.87 -4.92
C ALA A 140 -12.70 -0.60 -3.85
N GLY A 141 -12.37 -0.65 -2.56
CA GLY A 141 -13.35 -0.57 -1.45
C GLY A 141 -14.03 0.79 -1.27
N GLY A 142 -13.61 1.80 -2.02
CA GLY A 142 -14.25 3.11 -2.07
C GLY A 142 -15.33 3.25 -3.14
N ASN A 143 -15.47 2.27 -4.04
CA ASN A 143 -16.26 2.39 -5.25
C ASN A 143 -17.75 2.70 -4.99
N ASN A 144 -18.46 1.88 -4.21
CA ASN A 144 -19.89 2.12 -3.97
C ASN A 144 -20.13 3.38 -3.15
N LYS A 145 -19.26 3.66 -2.18
CA LYS A 145 -19.31 4.89 -1.37
C LYS A 145 -19.12 6.13 -2.24
N LEU A 146 -18.21 6.09 -3.21
CA LEU A 146 -18.02 7.18 -4.16
C LEU A 146 -19.27 7.35 -5.05
N LEU A 147 -19.82 6.26 -5.60
CA LEU A 147 -21.05 6.29 -6.41
C LEU A 147 -22.31 6.76 -5.64
N ALA A 148 -22.30 6.72 -4.32
CA ALA A 148 -23.38 7.25 -3.50
C ALA A 148 -23.47 8.79 -3.53
N HIS A 149 -22.39 9.49 -3.92
CA HIS A 149 -22.45 10.92 -4.13
C HIS A 149 -23.23 11.27 -5.42
N PRO A 150 -24.13 12.28 -5.38
CA PRO A 150 -24.93 12.67 -6.54
C PRO A 150 -24.13 12.97 -7.80
N GLU A 151 -22.93 13.52 -7.66
CA GLU A 151 -22.03 13.92 -8.75
C GLU A 151 -21.43 12.72 -9.51
N PHE A 152 -21.33 11.56 -8.85
CA PHE A 152 -20.68 10.36 -9.37
C PHE A 152 -21.66 9.22 -9.63
N LYS A 153 -22.94 9.40 -9.30
CA LYS A 153 -23.97 8.37 -9.42
C LYS A 153 -24.04 7.82 -10.85
N GLY A 154 -24.03 6.49 -10.97
CA GLY A 154 -24.24 5.77 -12.23
C GLY A 154 -23.03 5.78 -13.19
N LYS A 155 -21.86 6.25 -12.75
CA LYS A 155 -20.62 6.11 -13.53
C LYS A 155 -20.22 4.64 -13.60
N PRO A 156 -19.79 4.13 -14.77
CA PRO A 156 -19.31 2.77 -14.88
C PRO A 156 -18.02 2.59 -14.07
N ILE A 157 -17.88 1.41 -13.47
CA ILE A 157 -16.65 0.93 -12.85
C ILE A 157 -16.00 -0.07 -13.82
N ILE A 158 -14.77 0.21 -14.22
CA ILE A 158 -13.98 -0.60 -15.17
C ILE A 158 -12.79 -1.19 -14.41
N GLY A 159 -12.65 -2.51 -14.33
CA GLY A 159 -11.62 -3.08 -13.47
C GLY A 159 -11.51 -4.59 -13.56
N GLY A 160 -10.70 -5.13 -12.64
CA GLY A 160 -10.66 -6.56 -12.33
C GLY A 160 -12.06 -7.09 -12.02
N LYS A 161 -12.30 -8.35 -12.38
CA LYS A 161 -13.64 -8.98 -12.30
C LYS A 161 -14.19 -9.06 -10.87
N ASP A 162 -13.32 -8.97 -9.86
CA ASP A 162 -13.67 -9.13 -8.45
C ASP A 162 -13.72 -7.77 -7.73
N CYS A 163 -13.44 -6.66 -8.41
CA CYS A 163 -13.53 -5.31 -7.85
C CYS A 163 -14.95 -4.95 -7.41
N GLU A 164 -15.07 -4.24 -6.28
CA GLU A 164 -16.34 -3.78 -5.74
C GLU A 164 -17.14 -2.96 -6.79
N GLY A 165 -18.36 -3.40 -7.12
CA GLY A 165 -19.25 -2.66 -8.02
C GLY A 165 -18.82 -2.67 -9.49
N VAL A 166 -17.85 -3.49 -9.90
CA VAL A 166 -17.38 -3.53 -11.29
C VAL A 166 -18.52 -3.77 -12.28
N THR A 167 -18.55 -2.95 -13.33
CA THR A 167 -19.59 -2.99 -14.37
C THR A 167 -19.04 -3.48 -15.72
N LYS A 168 -17.72 -3.39 -15.92
CA LYS A 168 -17.04 -3.83 -17.13
C LYS A 168 -15.63 -4.32 -16.81
N THR A 169 -15.32 -5.54 -17.26
CA THR A 169 -13.97 -6.09 -17.25
C THR A 169 -13.51 -6.30 -18.69
N PRO A 170 -12.62 -5.45 -19.24
CA PRO A 170 -12.11 -5.62 -20.59
C PRO A 170 -11.16 -6.82 -20.66
N LYS A 171 -11.07 -7.48 -21.82
CA LYS A 171 -10.09 -8.56 -22.02
C LYS A 171 -8.65 -8.03 -21.99
N ASN A 172 -7.68 -8.91 -21.76
CA ASN A 172 -6.27 -8.55 -21.91
C ASN A 172 -6.00 -7.95 -23.31
N GLY A 173 -5.38 -6.78 -23.34
CA GLY A 173 -5.09 -6.01 -24.53
C GLY A 173 -6.26 -5.24 -25.13
N GLU A 174 -7.49 -5.44 -24.62
CA GLU A 174 -8.63 -4.58 -24.92
C GLU A 174 -8.50 -3.26 -24.17
N GLY A 175 -9.16 -2.22 -24.67
CA GLY A 175 -9.00 -0.87 -24.19
C GLY A 175 -10.26 -0.04 -24.29
N PHE A 176 -10.14 1.20 -23.82
CA PHE A 176 -11.13 2.26 -24.02
C PHE A 176 -10.39 3.58 -24.25
N LYS A 177 -11.14 4.67 -24.42
CA LYS A 177 -10.57 6.00 -24.62
C LYS A 177 -11.00 6.96 -23.53
N ILE A 178 -10.10 7.89 -23.20
CA ILE A 178 -10.39 9.09 -22.41
C ILE A 178 -10.11 10.27 -23.35
N GLY A 179 -11.14 10.82 -23.99
CA GLY A 179 -10.92 11.77 -25.09
C GLY A 179 -10.01 11.20 -26.19
N GLU A 180 -8.82 11.78 -26.36
CA GLU A 180 -7.83 11.32 -27.33
C GLU A 180 -6.82 10.29 -26.76
N ILE A 181 -6.81 10.06 -25.45
CA ILE A 181 -5.92 9.12 -24.76
C ILE A 181 -6.37 7.68 -25.04
N ASP A 182 -5.46 6.86 -25.57
CA ASP A 182 -5.66 5.42 -25.75
C ASP A 182 -5.32 4.70 -24.44
N VAL A 183 -6.26 3.92 -23.89
CA VAL A 183 -6.08 3.13 -22.67
C VAL A 183 -6.14 1.65 -23.01
N LYS A 184 -5.19 0.85 -22.54
CA LYS A 184 -5.11 -0.61 -22.77
C LYS A 184 -5.00 -1.34 -21.44
N ALA A 185 -5.83 -2.37 -21.26
CA ALA A 185 -5.74 -3.32 -20.16
C ALA A 185 -4.57 -4.28 -20.41
N LEU A 186 -3.66 -4.40 -19.45
CA LEU A 186 -2.59 -5.38 -19.43
C LEU A 186 -2.80 -6.29 -18.23
N TYR A 187 -3.18 -7.55 -18.47
CA TYR A 187 -3.40 -8.50 -17.40
C TYR A 187 -2.08 -8.88 -16.75
N THR A 188 -2.03 -8.77 -15.42
CA THR A 188 -0.84 -9.03 -14.61
C THR A 188 -1.21 -9.83 -13.36
N PRO A 189 -1.84 -11.02 -13.51
CA PRO A 189 -2.20 -11.85 -12.37
C PRO A 189 -0.94 -12.20 -11.59
N CYS A 190 -0.97 -12.05 -10.27
CA CYS A 190 -0.06 -12.64 -9.30
C CYS A 190 -0.36 -12.10 -7.91
N HIS A 191 -0.31 -10.77 -7.76
CA HIS A 191 -0.66 -10.12 -6.51
C HIS A 191 -2.10 -10.47 -6.13
N THR A 192 -3.01 -10.21 -7.07
CA THR A 192 -4.31 -10.86 -7.16
C THR A 192 -4.49 -11.47 -8.55
N GLN A 193 -5.42 -12.41 -8.68
CA GLN A 193 -5.74 -13.06 -9.95
C GLN A 193 -6.52 -12.14 -10.91
N ASP A 194 -7.14 -11.08 -10.39
CA ASP A 194 -7.86 -10.08 -11.17
C ASP A 194 -7.05 -8.80 -11.47
N SER A 195 -5.76 -8.79 -11.14
CA SER A 195 -4.85 -7.65 -11.35
C SER A 195 -4.74 -7.24 -12.83
N ILE A 196 -5.03 -5.96 -13.10
CA ILE A 196 -4.89 -5.29 -14.40
C ILE A 196 -4.01 -4.05 -14.23
N CYS A 197 -2.95 -3.95 -15.04
CA CYS A 197 -2.22 -2.71 -15.26
C CYS A 197 -2.84 -1.91 -16.42
N TRP A 198 -2.93 -0.59 -16.29
CA TRP A 198 -3.50 0.29 -17.33
C TRP A 198 -2.42 1.07 -18.05
N PHE A 199 -2.13 0.68 -19.28
CA PHE A 199 -1.20 1.40 -20.15
C PHE A 199 -1.93 2.48 -20.94
N MET A 200 -1.41 3.71 -20.92
CA MET A 200 -2.02 4.88 -21.53
C MET A 200 -1.05 5.60 -22.46
N GLU A 201 -1.54 5.95 -23.67
CA GLU A 201 -0.79 6.69 -24.68
C GLU A 201 -1.51 7.98 -25.06
N ASP A 202 -0.80 9.10 -24.96
CA ASP A 202 -1.31 10.44 -25.24
C ASP A 202 -1.24 10.80 -26.74
N GLY A 203 -1.84 9.97 -27.58
CA GLY A 203 -1.84 10.10 -29.04
C GLY A 203 -0.88 9.15 -29.77
N LYS A 204 -0.50 9.50 -31.01
CA LYS A 204 0.35 8.67 -31.89
C LYS A 204 1.56 9.45 -32.41
N GLY A 205 2.73 8.80 -32.46
CA GLY A 205 3.97 9.37 -33.02
C GLY A 205 5.11 9.51 -32.02
N GLU A 206 6.22 10.11 -32.46
CA GLU A 206 7.38 10.38 -31.59
C GLU A 206 7.08 11.50 -30.57
N GLY A 207 7.57 11.34 -29.33
CA GLY A 207 7.37 12.31 -28.25
C GLY A 207 6.02 12.23 -27.53
N VAL A 208 5.23 11.18 -27.77
CA VAL A 208 3.99 10.89 -27.04
C VAL A 208 4.28 10.53 -25.60
N LYS A 209 3.55 11.16 -24.66
CA LYS A 209 3.62 10.82 -23.24
C LYS A 209 2.94 9.46 -23.03
N LYS A 210 3.62 8.56 -22.35
CA LYS A 210 3.11 7.23 -22.00
C LYS A 210 3.12 7.07 -20.48
N ALA A 211 2.08 6.45 -19.95
CA ALA A 211 1.97 6.13 -18.54
C ALA A 211 1.47 4.71 -18.37
N VAL A 212 1.89 4.03 -17.30
CA VAL A 212 1.31 2.76 -16.88
C VAL A 212 0.96 2.83 -15.41
N PHE A 213 -0.30 2.56 -15.09
CA PHE A 213 -0.81 2.46 -13.74
C PHE A 213 -0.77 0.99 -13.33
N THR A 214 0.07 0.68 -12.35
CA THR A 214 0.50 -0.71 -12.11
C THR A 214 -0.14 -1.35 -10.89
N GLY A 215 -0.94 -0.59 -10.13
CA GLY A 215 -1.48 -1.02 -8.85
C GLY A 215 -0.38 -1.67 -8.02
N ASP A 216 -0.65 -2.89 -7.59
CA ASP A 216 0.27 -3.65 -6.74
C ASP A 216 1.09 -4.68 -7.50
N THR A 217 1.10 -4.65 -8.83
CA THR A 217 1.99 -5.51 -9.62
C THR A 217 3.43 -5.01 -9.55
N LEU A 218 3.67 -3.75 -9.92
CA LEU A 218 5.00 -3.12 -10.00
C LEU A 218 5.04 -1.88 -9.12
N PHE A 219 6.07 -1.79 -8.26
CA PHE A 219 6.44 -0.59 -7.50
C PHE A 219 7.81 -0.11 -7.94
N HIS A 220 8.16 1.14 -7.67
CA HIS A 220 9.53 1.59 -7.87
C HIS A 220 10.50 0.78 -6.99
N GLY A 221 11.44 0.09 -7.65
CA GLY A 221 12.41 -0.79 -6.99
C GLY A 221 11.84 -2.06 -6.34
N GLY A 222 10.56 -2.38 -6.57
CA GLY A 222 9.88 -3.52 -5.94
C GLY A 222 8.75 -4.12 -6.77
N CYS A 223 8.05 -5.09 -6.20
CA CYS A 223 6.81 -5.67 -6.74
C CYS A 223 5.85 -6.04 -5.61
N GLY A 224 4.60 -6.37 -5.97
CA GLY A 224 3.59 -6.89 -5.05
C GLY A 224 4.03 -8.15 -4.32
N ARG A 225 3.41 -8.39 -3.16
CA ARG A 225 3.40 -9.73 -2.56
C ARG A 225 2.53 -10.64 -3.41
N PHE A 226 2.89 -11.92 -3.49
CA PHE A 226 2.19 -12.91 -4.31
C PHE A 226 1.09 -13.54 -3.45
N PHE A 227 0.02 -12.80 -3.18
CA PHE A 227 -1.06 -13.30 -2.30
C PHE A 227 -1.84 -14.43 -2.98
N GLU A 228 -2.15 -14.27 -4.27
CA GLU A 228 -3.00 -15.20 -5.01
C GLU A 228 -2.30 -15.89 -6.19
N GLY A 229 -0.99 -15.73 -6.32
CA GLY A 229 -0.26 -16.23 -7.48
C GLY A 229 1.16 -16.67 -7.17
N THR A 230 1.92 -16.84 -8.24
CA THR A 230 3.20 -17.55 -8.27
C THR A 230 4.33 -16.68 -8.77
N ALA A 231 5.57 -17.11 -8.53
CA ALA A 231 6.74 -16.45 -9.09
C ALA A 231 6.76 -16.47 -10.63
N GLU A 232 6.22 -17.51 -11.27
CA GLU A 232 6.11 -17.58 -12.73
C GLU A 232 5.16 -16.51 -13.27
N GLU A 233 4.04 -16.32 -12.59
CA GLU A 233 3.06 -15.29 -12.91
C GLU A 233 3.65 -13.89 -12.71
N MET A 234 4.31 -13.60 -11.57
CA MET A 234 4.96 -12.29 -11.37
C MET A 234 6.10 -12.07 -12.37
N HIS A 235 6.90 -13.09 -12.66
CA HIS A 235 7.96 -12.99 -13.67
C HIS A 235 7.37 -12.67 -15.04
N THR A 236 6.26 -13.31 -15.42
CA THR A 236 5.54 -13.00 -16.65
C THR A 236 4.96 -11.59 -16.63
N ALA A 237 4.32 -11.17 -15.54
CA ALA A 237 3.76 -9.84 -15.39
C ALA A 237 4.82 -8.73 -15.54
N LEU A 238 5.95 -8.84 -14.82
CA LEU A 238 7.00 -7.82 -14.84
C LEU A 238 7.88 -7.92 -16.09
N ASN A 239 8.46 -9.10 -16.35
CA ASN A 239 9.55 -9.28 -17.30
C ASN A 239 9.09 -9.65 -18.71
N LYS A 240 7.80 -9.98 -18.92
CA LYS A 240 7.23 -10.23 -20.25
C LYS A 240 6.16 -9.21 -20.62
N THR A 241 5.20 -8.96 -19.74
CA THR A 241 4.08 -8.03 -20.03
C THR A 241 4.49 -6.58 -19.87
N LEU A 242 4.90 -6.15 -18.67
CA LEU A 242 5.27 -4.76 -18.42
C LEU A 242 6.60 -4.39 -19.08
N ALA A 243 7.59 -5.28 -19.09
CA ALA A 243 8.83 -5.04 -19.81
C ALA A 243 8.67 -4.90 -21.33
N ALA A 244 7.55 -5.34 -21.92
CA ALA A 244 7.26 -5.18 -23.35
C ALA A 244 6.66 -3.80 -23.70
N VAL A 245 6.21 -3.00 -22.72
CA VAL A 245 5.81 -1.62 -23.01
C VAL A 245 7.04 -0.74 -23.28
N PRO A 246 6.91 0.39 -23.99
CA PRO A 246 8.05 1.25 -24.33
C PRO A 246 8.81 1.73 -23.09
N ASP A 247 10.14 1.75 -23.18
CA ASP A 247 11.02 2.12 -22.05
C ASP A 247 10.76 3.53 -21.50
N ASP A 248 10.26 4.46 -22.33
CA ASP A 248 9.93 5.83 -21.95
C ASP A 248 8.56 5.98 -21.26
N THR A 249 7.93 4.86 -20.88
CA THR A 249 6.63 4.84 -20.18
C THR A 249 6.81 5.12 -18.69
N PHE A 250 6.20 6.20 -18.19
CA PHE A 250 6.22 6.55 -16.76
C PHE A 250 5.37 5.58 -15.93
N VAL A 251 5.87 5.17 -14.78
CA VAL A 251 5.21 4.21 -13.88
C VAL A 251 4.48 4.94 -12.75
N TYR A 252 3.23 4.53 -12.51
CA TYR A 252 2.35 5.04 -11.45
C TYR A 252 1.84 3.87 -10.59
N PRO A 253 2.52 3.55 -9.47
CA PRO A 253 2.21 2.39 -8.64
C PRO A 253 1.08 2.63 -7.62
N GLY A 254 0.54 1.57 -7.02
CA GLY A 254 -0.52 1.65 -6.02
C GLY A 254 -0.14 2.35 -4.72
N HIS A 255 1.15 2.28 -4.33
CA HIS A 255 1.64 2.74 -3.03
C HIS A 255 3.00 3.44 -3.11
N GLU A 256 3.26 4.29 -2.12
CA GLU A 256 4.58 4.89 -1.88
C GLU A 256 5.48 3.99 -1.03
N TYR A 257 5.95 2.89 -1.64
CA TYR A 257 6.86 1.92 -1.01
C TYR A 257 8.32 2.08 -1.40
N THR A 258 8.67 3.12 -2.17
CA THR A 258 9.97 3.23 -2.83
C THR A 258 11.13 3.22 -1.83
N LYS A 259 11.04 3.95 -0.71
CA LYS A 259 12.07 3.95 0.33
C LYS A 259 12.32 2.55 0.92
N ALA A 260 11.25 1.79 1.20
CA ALA A 260 11.38 0.44 1.72
C ALA A 260 11.92 -0.54 0.67
N ASN A 261 11.48 -0.39 -0.58
CA ASN A 261 11.91 -1.19 -1.72
C ASN A 261 13.40 -1.01 -2.01
N VAL A 262 13.88 0.24 -2.02
CA VAL A 262 15.29 0.57 -2.23
C VAL A 262 16.16 -0.06 -1.16
N LYS A 263 15.80 0.05 0.13
CA LYS A 263 16.59 -0.55 1.22
C LYS A 263 16.81 -2.05 1.01
N PHE A 264 15.79 -2.75 0.51
CA PHE A 264 15.92 -4.14 0.11
C PHE A 264 16.79 -4.29 -1.15
N ALA A 265 16.52 -3.53 -2.21
CA ALA A 265 17.28 -3.60 -3.45
C ALA A 265 18.79 -3.38 -3.25
N VAL A 266 19.18 -2.42 -2.41
CA VAL A 266 20.55 -2.12 -1.98
C VAL A 266 21.18 -3.33 -1.27
N SER A 267 20.41 -4.07 -0.47
CA SER A 267 20.91 -5.29 0.19
C SER A 267 21.22 -6.43 -0.79
N VAL A 268 20.62 -6.42 -1.99
CA VAL A 268 20.80 -7.42 -3.05
C VAL A 268 21.83 -6.99 -4.09
N SER A 269 21.79 -5.73 -4.53
CA SER A 269 22.66 -5.19 -5.59
C SER A 269 22.97 -3.71 -5.35
N GLN A 270 24.24 -3.34 -5.58
CA GLN A 270 24.79 -2.00 -5.31
C GLN A 270 25.03 -1.20 -6.61
N SER A 271 24.28 -1.51 -7.67
CA SER A 271 24.41 -0.84 -8.98
C SER A 271 24.16 0.67 -8.90
N GLU A 272 24.77 1.45 -9.80
CA GLU A 272 24.59 2.91 -9.85
C GLU A 272 23.12 3.33 -9.98
N ALA A 273 22.31 2.58 -10.74
CA ALA A 273 20.88 2.85 -10.87
C ALA A 273 20.11 2.69 -9.55
N ILE A 274 20.44 1.67 -8.74
CA ILE A 274 19.82 1.48 -7.41
C ILE A 274 20.21 2.61 -6.47
N LYS A 275 21.48 3.05 -6.49
CA LYS A 275 21.95 4.19 -5.69
C LYS A 275 21.29 5.51 -6.10
N ALA A 276 21.06 5.70 -7.40
CA ALA A 276 20.33 6.85 -7.91
C ALA A 276 18.86 6.85 -7.43
N LEU A 277 18.21 5.68 -7.44
CA LEU A 277 16.88 5.51 -6.87
C LEU A 277 16.87 5.78 -5.35
N GLU A 278 17.90 5.34 -4.62
CA GLU A 278 18.07 5.59 -3.18
C GLU A 278 18.17 7.08 -2.87
N ALA A 279 19.09 7.78 -3.51
CA ALA A 279 19.25 9.23 -3.33
C ALA A 279 17.96 9.98 -3.67
N PHE A 280 17.28 9.60 -4.76
CA PHE A 280 16.01 10.20 -5.13
C PHE A 280 14.93 9.94 -4.07
N ALA A 281 14.81 8.70 -3.60
CA ALA A 281 13.82 8.34 -2.59
C ALA A 281 14.07 9.10 -1.28
N ASP A 282 15.31 9.28 -0.84
CA ASP A 282 15.63 10.04 0.38
C ASP A 282 15.27 11.53 0.27
N GLU A 283 15.45 12.12 -0.90
CA GLU A 283 15.18 13.54 -1.16
C GLU A 283 13.70 13.85 -1.46
N ASN A 284 12.89 12.84 -1.77
CA ASN A 284 11.51 13.03 -2.22
C ASN A 284 10.52 12.28 -1.31
N LYS A 285 9.40 12.95 -1.00
CA LYS A 285 8.27 12.32 -0.29
C LYS A 285 7.48 11.40 -1.22
N GLU A 286 7.40 11.78 -2.49
CA GLU A 286 6.56 11.18 -3.52
C GLU A 286 7.40 10.84 -4.74
N THR A 287 7.26 9.61 -5.25
CA THR A 287 8.11 9.03 -6.29
C THR A 287 7.35 8.56 -7.54
N GLN A 288 6.03 8.44 -7.44
CA GLN A 288 5.13 8.08 -8.53
C GLN A 288 5.24 9.02 -9.73
N GLY A 289 5.27 8.45 -10.94
CA GLY A 289 5.40 9.21 -12.19
C GLY A 289 6.76 9.89 -12.38
N LYS A 290 7.79 9.50 -11.62
CA LYS A 290 9.16 10.05 -11.74
C LYS A 290 10.09 9.13 -12.52
N PHE A 291 9.84 7.82 -12.48
CA PHE A 291 10.64 6.81 -13.18
C PHE A 291 9.85 6.12 -14.27
N THR A 292 10.59 5.60 -15.24
CA THR A 292 10.05 4.89 -16.40
C THR A 292 10.26 3.39 -16.32
N ILE A 293 9.58 2.62 -17.16
CA ILE A 293 9.83 1.18 -17.32
C ILE A 293 11.30 0.89 -17.67
N GLY A 294 11.93 1.75 -18.46
CA GLY A 294 13.35 1.66 -18.77
C GLY A 294 14.26 1.89 -17.56
N ASP A 295 13.82 2.68 -16.57
CA ASP A 295 14.53 2.87 -15.31
C ASP A 295 14.32 1.68 -14.37
N GLU A 296 13.09 1.15 -14.28
CA GLU A 296 12.78 -0.04 -13.48
C GLU A 296 13.61 -1.25 -13.93
N LYS A 297 13.77 -1.47 -15.25
CA LYS A 297 14.68 -2.51 -15.78
C LYS A 297 16.14 -2.36 -15.31
N LYS A 298 16.56 -1.17 -14.89
CA LYS A 298 17.92 -0.89 -14.40
C LYS A 298 18.03 -0.98 -12.88
N HIS A 299 17.04 -0.52 -12.11
CA HIS A 299 17.15 -0.48 -10.64
C HIS A 299 16.27 -1.49 -9.89
N ASN A 300 15.25 -2.06 -10.52
CA ASN A 300 14.33 -2.97 -9.85
C ASN A 300 14.86 -4.40 -9.89
N VAL A 301 15.20 -4.95 -8.72
CA VAL A 301 15.80 -6.29 -8.63
C VAL A 301 14.85 -7.39 -9.14
N PHE A 302 13.52 -7.18 -9.08
CA PHE A 302 12.53 -8.11 -9.61
C PHE A 302 12.41 -8.05 -11.15
N MET A 303 12.88 -6.98 -11.78
CA MET A 303 12.96 -6.86 -13.25
C MET A 303 14.32 -7.27 -13.82
N ARG A 304 15.21 -7.80 -12.97
CA ARG A 304 16.61 -8.11 -13.28
C ARG A 304 16.98 -9.54 -12.89
N VAL A 305 16.03 -10.47 -13.01
CA VAL A 305 16.19 -11.87 -12.58
C VAL A 305 17.28 -12.66 -13.33
N GLU A 306 17.76 -12.13 -14.47
CA GLU A 306 18.87 -12.68 -15.24
C GLU A 306 20.23 -12.03 -14.89
N ASP A 307 20.26 -11.03 -14.01
CA ASP A 307 21.48 -10.33 -13.62
C ASP A 307 22.39 -11.26 -12.78
N PRO A 308 23.66 -11.47 -13.16
CA PRO A 308 24.57 -12.38 -12.44
C PRO A 308 24.78 -12.01 -10.96
N VAL A 309 24.70 -10.73 -10.60
CA VAL A 309 24.82 -10.27 -9.20
C VAL A 309 23.60 -10.72 -8.39
N ILE A 310 22.41 -10.62 -8.99
CA ILE A 310 21.15 -11.00 -8.36
C ILE A 310 21.02 -12.51 -8.26
N GLN A 311 21.39 -13.24 -9.32
CA GLN A 311 21.48 -14.70 -9.30
C GLN A 311 22.43 -15.19 -8.20
N LYS A 312 23.60 -14.55 -8.05
CA LYS A 312 24.52 -14.87 -6.97
C LYS A 312 23.95 -14.54 -5.58
N ALA A 313 23.25 -13.42 -5.42
CA ALA A 313 22.64 -13.03 -4.15
C ALA A 313 21.52 -13.98 -3.71
N THR A 314 20.78 -14.55 -4.67
CA THR A 314 19.71 -15.52 -4.44
C THR A 314 20.21 -16.97 -4.40
N GLY A 315 21.39 -17.25 -4.96
CA GLY A 315 21.87 -18.62 -5.14
C GLY A 315 21.11 -19.41 -6.21
N LYS A 316 20.30 -18.73 -7.04
CA LYS A 316 19.46 -19.30 -8.09
C LYS A 316 19.88 -18.78 -9.46
N THR A 317 19.63 -19.55 -10.51
CA THR A 317 19.95 -19.16 -11.90
C THR A 317 18.76 -19.21 -12.85
N ASP A 318 17.73 -20.00 -12.54
CA ASP A 318 16.47 -19.97 -13.27
C ASP A 318 15.70 -18.67 -12.93
N PRO A 319 15.23 -17.88 -13.92
CA PRO A 319 14.55 -16.60 -13.68
C PRO A 319 13.33 -16.67 -12.75
N VAL A 320 12.58 -17.78 -12.78
CA VAL A 320 11.41 -17.98 -11.93
C VAL A 320 11.83 -18.33 -10.50
N GLU A 321 12.85 -19.17 -10.33
CA GLU A 321 13.43 -19.44 -9.01
C GLU A 321 14.07 -18.19 -8.39
N VAL A 322 14.75 -17.36 -9.19
CA VAL A 322 15.32 -16.07 -8.74
C VAL A 322 14.19 -15.13 -8.30
N MET A 323 13.09 -15.05 -9.06
CA MET A 323 11.91 -14.26 -8.68
C MET A 323 11.32 -14.73 -7.34
N ALA A 324 11.17 -16.05 -7.16
CA ALA A 324 10.65 -16.63 -5.93
C ALA A 324 11.54 -16.29 -4.74
N GLU A 325 12.85 -16.50 -4.87
CA GLU A 325 13.82 -16.25 -3.80
C GLU A 325 13.89 -14.75 -3.44
N LEU A 326 13.94 -13.85 -4.43
CA LEU A 326 13.90 -12.41 -4.18
C LEU A 326 12.64 -12.01 -3.40
N ARG A 327 11.50 -12.62 -3.73
CA ARG A 327 10.23 -12.32 -3.08
C ARG A 327 10.26 -12.74 -1.62
N GLU A 328 10.75 -13.95 -1.33
CA GLU A 328 10.89 -14.47 0.03
C GLU A 328 11.91 -13.69 0.85
N LEU A 329 13.06 -13.35 0.26
CA LEU A 329 14.05 -12.48 0.90
C LEU A 329 13.43 -11.13 1.29
N LYS A 330 12.63 -10.51 0.40
CA LYS A 330 11.95 -9.24 0.69
C LYS A 330 10.82 -9.39 1.72
N ASN A 331 10.09 -10.52 1.72
CA ASN A 331 9.04 -10.78 2.70
C ASN A 331 9.60 -10.84 4.13
N ASN A 332 10.81 -11.37 4.27
CA ASN A 332 11.51 -11.53 5.55
C ASN A 332 12.51 -10.40 5.85
N PHE A 333 12.61 -9.38 4.97
CA PHE A 333 13.60 -8.33 5.11
C PHE A 333 13.28 -7.36 6.25
N LYS A 334 14.13 -7.36 7.27
CA LYS A 334 14.12 -6.35 8.35
C LYS A 334 15.19 -5.30 8.06
N SER A 335 14.76 -4.07 7.78
CA SER A 335 15.68 -2.93 7.67
C SER A 335 16.44 -2.77 8.99
N LYS A 336 17.78 -2.90 8.96
CA LYS A 336 18.62 -2.38 10.04
C LYS A 336 18.42 -0.87 10.04
N SER A 337 17.89 -0.31 11.13
CA SER A 337 17.71 1.14 11.25
C SER A 337 19.08 1.82 11.14
N SER A 338 19.22 2.74 10.20
CA SER A 338 20.37 3.62 10.07
C SER A 338 20.42 4.59 11.25
N LEU A 339 21.00 4.16 12.36
CA LEU A 339 21.53 5.06 13.38
C LEU A 339 22.82 5.68 12.83
N SER A 340 22.71 6.74 12.03
CA SER A 340 23.88 7.54 11.65
C SER A 340 24.14 8.62 12.70
N SER A 341 25.40 8.66 13.14
CA SER A 341 26.09 9.75 13.84
C SER A 341 25.56 10.19 15.20
N ARG A 342 26.02 9.52 16.26
CA ARG A 342 26.49 10.17 17.50
C ARG A 342 27.51 9.23 18.18
N THR A 343 28.77 9.66 18.07
CA THR A 343 29.93 9.34 18.92
C THR A 343 29.90 8.09 19.81
N ASN A 344 30.78 7.15 19.48
CA ASN A 344 31.32 6.12 20.36
C ASN A 344 31.82 6.71 21.69
N TRP A 345 31.08 6.54 22.79
CA TRP A 345 31.62 6.42 24.16
C TRP A 345 30.60 5.95 25.23
N GLU A 346 29.27 6.01 24.99
CA GLU A 346 28.29 5.74 26.07
C GLU A 346 27.56 4.38 26.03
N ILE A 347 27.94 3.43 25.16
CA ILE A 347 27.24 2.12 25.03
C ILE A 347 27.79 1.03 26.00
N LEU A 348 28.70 1.36 26.91
CA LEU A 348 29.23 0.37 27.87
C LEU A 348 28.43 0.23 29.19
N HIS A 349 27.29 0.91 29.36
CA HIS A 349 26.52 0.85 30.62
C HIS A 349 25.01 0.52 30.48
N SER A 350 24.54 0.07 29.32
CA SER A 350 23.14 -0.41 29.17
C SER A 350 23.04 -1.90 28.82
N ILE A 351 24.07 -2.69 29.14
CA ILE A 351 23.93 -4.15 29.23
C ILE A 351 23.32 -4.46 30.59
N VAL A 352 22.00 -4.28 30.71
CA VAL A 352 21.19 -4.85 31.79
C VAL A 352 19.92 -5.41 31.14
N ILE A 353 19.95 -6.72 30.91
CA ILE A 353 18.82 -7.65 30.78
C ILE A 353 17.90 -7.40 29.57
N MET A 354 18.36 -7.79 28.37
CA MET A 354 17.45 -8.47 27.44
C MET A 354 17.38 -9.92 27.89
N THR A 355 16.27 -10.33 28.50
CA THR A 355 15.93 -11.75 28.59
C THR A 355 15.92 -12.29 27.17
N HIS A 356 16.87 -13.19 26.85
CA HIS A 356 16.73 -14.02 25.66
C HIS A 356 15.43 -14.81 25.83
N GLU A 357 14.40 -14.49 25.06
CA GLU A 357 13.27 -15.40 24.92
C GLU A 357 13.84 -16.72 24.34
N PRO A 358 13.57 -17.86 24.98
CA PRO A 358 14.14 -19.13 24.51
C PRO A 358 13.64 -19.44 23.10
N LEU A 359 14.56 -19.90 22.24
CA LEU A 359 14.31 -20.21 20.83
C LEU A 359 13.25 -21.30 20.59
N THR A 360 12.72 -21.94 21.63
CA THR A 360 11.63 -22.93 21.56
C THR A 360 10.40 -22.54 22.40
N HIS A 361 10.43 -21.39 23.08
CA HIS A 361 9.40 -20.94 24.02
C HIS A 361 9.04 -22.00 25.09
N GLY A 362 10.04 -22.76 25.53
CA GLY A 362 9.89 -23.78 26.58
C GLY A 362 9.32 -25.12 26.11
N ALA A 363 9.13 -25.32 24.80
CA ALA A 363 8.83 -26.64 24.26
C ALA A 363 10.06 -27.58 24.40
N PRO A 364 9.87 -28.84 24.83
CA PRO A 364 10.95 -29.79 25.07
C PRO A 364 11.51 -30.35 23.76
N GLY A 365 12.81 -30.67 23.77
CA GLY A 365 13.53 -31.24 22.64
C GLY A 365 14.64 -30.33 22.12
N PRO A 366 15.53 -30.85 21.24
CA PRO A 366 16.51 -30.02 20.55
C PRO A 366 15.82 -29.07 19.57
N GLU A 367 16.47 -27.94 19.29
CA GLU A 367 16.01 -27.01 18.25
C GLU A 367 15.89 -27.70 16.89
N PRO A 368 14.98 -27.24 16.00
CA PRO A 368 14.86 -27.77 14.65
C PRO A 368 16.21 -27.80 13.93
N SER A 369 16.56 -28.94 13.37
CA SER A 369 17.84 -29.13 12.70
C SER A 369 17.85 -28.49 11.31
N LEU A 370 19.03 -28.30 10.73
CA LEU A 370 19.17 -27.88 9.32
C LEU A 370 18.41 -28.79 8.35
N LYS A 371 18.29 -30.09 8.68
CA LYS A 371 17.53 -31.05 7.87
C LYS A 371 16.02 -30.77 7.96
N ASP A 372 15.52 -30.43 9.14
CA ASP A 372 14.10 -30.11 9.35
C ASP A 372 13.75 -28.82 8.60
N GLY A 373 14.62 -27.81 8.65
CA GLY A 373 14.45 -26.58 7.85
C GLY A 373 14.40 -26.82 6.34
N VAL A 374 15.23 -27.74 5.80
CA VAL A 374 15.19 -28.11 4.37
C VAL A 374 13.89 -28.83 4.00
N LEU A 375 13.39 -29.71 4.88
CA LEU A 375 12.14 -30.43 4.67
C LEU A 375 10.92 -29.51 4.76
N GLU A 376 10.91 -28.59 5.73
CA GLU A 376 9.87 -27.57 5.87
C GLU A 376 9.85 -26.62 4.67
N MET A 377 11.02 -26.21 4.17
CA MET A 377 11.14 -25.42 2.94
C MET A 377 10.54 -26.18 1.74
N GLY A 378 10.84 -27.48 1.60
CA GLY A 378 10.25 -28.33 0.57
C GLY A 378 8.74 -28.50 0.69
N ALA A 379 8.22 -28.64 1.92
CA ALA A 379 6.79 -28.69 2.20
C ALA A 379 6.11 -27.35 1.85
N GLY A 380 6.70 -26.22 2.24
CA GLY A 380 6.14 -24.90 1.94
C GLY A 380 6.15 -24.51 0.46
N MET A 381 6.99 -25.14 -0.35
CA MET A 381 6.98 -24.99 -1.81
C MET A 381 5.90 -25.83 -2.51
N THR A 382 5.40 -26.89 -1.87
CA THR A 382 4.50 -27.87 -2.51
C THR A 382 3.10 -27.89 -1.90
N GLN A 383 2.95 -27.41 -0.68
CA GLN A 383 1.69 -27.41 0.07
C GLN A 383 1.09 -26.01 0.13
N SER A 384 -0.24 -25.92 -0.02
CA SER A 384 -0.96 -24.67 0.16
C SER A 384 -1.26 -24.43 1.62
N PHE A 385 -0.82 -23.27 2.13
CA PHE A 385 -1.17 -22.77 3.46
C PHE A 385 -2.29 -21.72 3.42
N ALA A 386 -3.17 -21.77 2.39
CA ALA A 386 -4.21 -20.77 2.18
C ALA A 386 -5.05 -20.46 3.46
N PRO A 387 -5.47 -21.44 4.29
CA PRO A 387 -6.22 -21.14 5.52
C PRO A 387 -5.42 -20.31 6.53
N VAL A 388 -4.11 -20.59 6.70
CA VAL A 388 -3.24 -19.84 7.62
C VAL A 388 -2.91 -18.46 7.04
N LYS A 389 -2.77 -18.35 5.72
CA LYS A 389 -2.55 -17.07 5.03
C LYS A 389 -3.76 -16.13 5.06
N ALA A 390 -4.96 -16.63 5.37
CA ALA A 390 -6.17 -15.83 5.50
C ALA A 390 -6.29 -15.07 6.83
N ILE A 391 -5.34 -15.27 7.76
CA ILE A 391 -5.27 -14.53 9.01
C ILE A 391 -5.08 -13.03 8.72
N CYS A 392 -6.02 -12.21 9.19
CA CYS A 392 -6.12 -10.79 8.86
C CYS A 392 -5.98 -9.86 10.08
N ALA A 393 -6.02 -10.39 11.31
CA ALA A 393 -5.88 -9.60 12.53
C ALA A 393 -5.07 -10.31 13.61
N HIS A 394 -4.30 -9.54 14.37
CA HIS A 394 -3.63 -9.96 15.61
C HIS A 394 -4.25 -9.20 16.78
N LEU A 395 -4.91 -9.91 17.71
CA LEU A 395 -5.40 -9.36 18.98
C LEU A 395 -4.57 -9.91 20.14
N ASN A 396 -4.41 -9.11 21.19
CA ASN A 396 -3.85 -9.58 22.45
C ASN A 396 -4.84 -9.32 23.59
N ALA A 397 -5.20 -10.39 24.28
CA ALA A 397 -6.25 -10.46 25.30
C ALA A 397 -5.76 -11.24 26.52
N PHE A 398 -6.62 -11.38 27.52
CA PHE A 398 -6.39 -12.25 28.67
C PHE A 398 -7.58 -13.15 28.89
N HIS A 399 -7.33 -14.45 28.94
CA HIS A 399 -8.35 -15.46 29.18
C HIS A 399 -8.35 -15.91 30.63
N VAL A 400 -9.53 -16.15 31.18
CA VAL A 400 -9.75 -16.73 32.51
C VAL A 400 -10.20 -18.19 32.37
N TYR A 401 -9.70 -19.07 33.23
CA TYR A 401 -10.14 -20.46 33.26
C TYR A 401 -11.54 -20.54 33.89
N VAL A 402 -12.51 -21.14 33.19
CA VAL A 402 -13.90 -21.17 33.67
C VAL A 402 -14.06 -21.98 34.97
N ASP A 403 -13.27 -23.04 35.13
CA ASP A 403 -13.26 -23.89 36.32
C ASP A 403 -12.36 -23.37 37.45
N GLU A 404 -11.44 -22.45 37.15
CA GLU A 404 -10.48 -21.85 38.09
C GLU A 404 -10.32 -20.33 37.85
N PRO A 405 -11.34 -19.49 38.15
CA PRO A 405 -11.36 -18.09 37.72
C PRO A 405 -10.30 -17.18 38.35
N ASP A 406 -9.57 -17.66 39.35
CA ASP A 406 -8.38 -16.98 39.90
C ASP A 406 -7.15 -17.10 38.98
N ARG A 407 -7.18 -18.01 37.99
CA ARG A 407 -6.10 -18.23 37.03
C ARG A 407 -6.43 -17.58 35.69
N SER A 408 -5.39 -17.05 35.07
CA SER A 408 -5.51 -16.36 33.79
C SER A 408 -4.23 -16.42 32.98
N VAL A 409 -4.37 -16.36 31.66
CA VAL A 409 -3.28 -16.41 30.70
C VAL A 409 -3.42 -15.29 29.67
N GLU A 410 -2.29 -14.73 29.28
CA GLU A 410 -2.24 -13.84 28.12
C GLU A 410 -2.39 -14.65 26.84
N ALA A 411 -3.19 -14.15 25.90
CA ALA A 411 -3.57 -14.85 24.69
C ALA A 411 -3.35 -13.97 23.46
N ASN A 412 -2.58 -14.47 22.50
CA ASN A 412 -2.35 -13.83 21.20
C ASN A 412 -3.24 -14.50 20.16
N HIS A 413 -4.26 -13.79 19.73
CA HIS A 413 -5.24 -14.25 18.75
C HIS A 413 -4.78 -13.88 17.36
N TYR A 414 -4.75 -14.87 16.47
CA TYR A 414 -4.51 -14.67 15.05
C TYR A 414 -5.78 -15.06 14.29
N CYS A 415 -6.55 -14.04 13.92
CA CYS A 415 -7.94 -14.19 13.51
C CYS A 415 -8.12 -14.16 12.00
N THR A 416 -9.05 -14.99 11.52
CA THR A 416 -9.56 -15.03 10.15
C THR A 416 -11.06 -14.73 10.18
N HIS A 417 -11.53 -13.86 9.28
CA HIS A 417 -12.96 -13.63 9.09
C HIS A 417 -13.50 -14.67 8.10
N LEU A 418 -14.40 -15.55 8.56
CA LEU A 418 -15.07 -16.51 7.68
C LEU A 418 -16.27 -15.89 6.96
N SER A 419 -16.94 -14.95 7.63
CA SER A 419 -18.02 -14.15 7.10
C SER A 419 -18.16 -12.88 7.93
N ALA A 420 -19.07 -11.99 7.54
CA ALA A 420 -19.42 -10.82 8.36
C ALA A 420 -19.91 -11.17 9.77
N ASP A 421 -20.36 -12.40 10.01
CA ASP A 421 -20.92 -12.82 11.30
C ASP A 421 -20.04 -13.79 12.10
N VAL A 422 -18.96 -14.31 11.52
CA VAL A 422 -18.16 -15.40 12.10
C VAL A 422 -16.68 -15.14 11.91
N ARG A 423 -15.96 -15.09 13.03
CA ARG A 423 -14.49 -15.06 13.09
C ARG A 423 -14.00 -16.34 13.77
N GLN A 424 -12.80 -16.76 13.39
CA GLN A 424 -12.09 -17.85 14.07
C GLN A 424 -10.64 -17.43 14.30
N CYS A 425 -10.06 -17.82 15.44
CA CYS A 425 -8.72 -17.43 15.81
C CYS A 425 -7.90 -18.65 16.26
N LEU A 426 -6.64 -18.70 15.82
CA LEU A 426 -5.62 -19.53 16.44
C LEU A 426 -5.02 -18.74 17.62
N ILE A 427 -4.88 -19.37 18.78
CA ILE A 427 -4.39 -18.71 19.99
C ILE A 427 -2.98 -19.18 20.31
N TYR A 428 -2.06 -18.24 20.49
CA TYR A 428 -0.68 -18.48 20.86
C TYR A 428 -0.33 -17.82 22.20
N ASP A 429 0.61 -18.42 22.93
CA ASP A 429 1.11 -17.88 24.20
C ASP A 429 2.10 -16.71 24.03
N ALA A 430 2.62 -16.52 22.83
CA ALA A 430 3.55 -15.45 22.49
C ALA A 430 3.20 -14.79 21.14
N PRO A 431 3.53 -13.49 20.97
CA PRO A 431 3.35 -12.76 19.72
C PRO A 431 4.50 -12.96 18.71
N THR A 432 5.53 -13.71 19.09
CA THR A 432 6.78 -13.91 18.34
C THR A 432 6.99 -15.39 18.04
N ASN A 433 7.65 -15.69 16.93
CA ASN A 433 8.00 -17.07 16.61
C ASN A 433 9.33 -17.51 17.24
N PRO A 434 9.44 -18.78 17.65
CA PRO A 434 8.32 -19.75 17.69
C PRO A 434 7.36 -19.45 18.84
N ALA A 435 6.08 -19.79 18.71
CA ALA A 435 5.12 -19.70 19.80
C ALA A 435 4.38 -21.03 19.96
N ARG A 436 3.92 -21.35 21.18
CA ARG A 436 3.08 -22.53 21.41
C ARG A 436 1.66 -22.21 20.97
N LEU A 437 1.07 -23.06 20.12
CA LEU A 437 -0.35 -23.02 19.83
C LEU A 437 -1.11 -23.53 21.06
N ILE A 438 -1.75 -22.64 21.79
CA ILE A 438 -2.38 -22.94 23.08
C ILE A 438 -3.89 -23.10 22.99
N GLY A 439 -4.55 -22.66 21.92
CA GLY A 439 -6.01 -22.73 21.84
C GLY A 439 -6.61 -22.29 20.52
N VAL A 440 -7.94 -22.29 20.49
CA VAL A 440 -8.76 -21.72 19.42
C VAL A 440 -9.91 -20.93 20.02
N GLU A 441 -10.34 -19.90 19.30
CA GLU A 441 -11.57 -19.18 19.58
C GLU A 441 -12.45 -19.09 18.34
N TYR A 442 -13.77 -19.18 18.54
CA TYR A 442 -14.77 -18.74 17.57
C TYR A 442 -15.49 -17.52 18.12
N MET A 443 -15.62 -16.48 17.31
CA MET A 443 -16.38 -15.28 17.65
C MET A 443 -17.56 -15.14 16.71
N ILE A 444 -18.75 -14.90 17.24
CA ILE A 444 -19.97 -14.76 16.45
C ILE A 444 -20.78 -13.53 16.84
N THR A 445 -21.57 -13.01 15.90
CA THR A 445 -22.49 -11.90 16.19
C THR A 445 -23.62 -12.35 17.12
N ARG A 446 -24.18 -11.40 17.88
CA ARG A 446 -25.36 -11.65 18.74
C ARG A 446 -26.48 -12.39 18.01
N ARG A 447 -26.76 -12.03 16.75
CA ARG A 447 -27.82 -12.65 15.94
C ARG A 447 -27.60 -14.15 15.72
N LEU A 448 -26.35 -14.59 15.62
CA LEU A 448 -26.05 -16.02 15.55
C LEU A 448 -26.11 -16.66 16.94
N TYR A 449 -25.56 -15.98 17.95
CA TYR A 449 -25.57 -16.45 19.33
C TYR A 449 -26.98 -16.74 19.86
N GLU A 450 -27.96 -15.87 19.60
CA GLU A 450 -29.36 -16.06 20.03
C GLU A 450 -30.05 -17.29 19.42
N LYS A 451 -29.50 -17.87 18.34
CA LYS A 451 -30.04 -19.07 17.69
C LYS A 451 -29.50 -20.37 18.26
N ILE A 452 -28.48 -20.29 19.11
CA ILE A 452 -27.82 -21.43 19.74
C ILE A 452 -28.67 -21.91 20.93
N ASP A 453 -28.62 -23.20 21.25
CA ASP A 453 -29.22 -23.78 22.47
C ASP A 453 -28.74 -23.04 23.74
N GLU A 454 -29.61 -22.87 24.73
CA GLU A 454 -29.29 -22.29 26.04
C GLU A 454 -28.07 -22.94 26.72
N GLU A 455 -27.99 -24.28 26.75
CA GLU A 455 -26.87 -24.99 27.38
C GLU A 455 -25.55 -24.75 26.65
N GLU A 456 -25.61 -24.58 25.34
CA GLU A 456 -24.45 -24.26 24.53
C GLU A 456 -24.07 -22.78 24.67
N ARG A 457 -25.05 -21.87 24.76
CA ARG A 457 -24.85 -20.42 24.99
C ARG A 457 -24.07 -20.12 26.27
N LYS A 458 -24.24 -20.97 27.30
CA LYS A 458 -23.50 -20.92 28.57
C LYS A 458 -21.99 -21.07 28.43
N LEU A 459 -21.52 -21.62 27.30
CA LEU A 459 -20.10 -21.83 27.03
C LEU A 459 -19.42 -20.60 26.38
N TRP A 460 -20.14 -19.50 26.19
CA TRP A 460 -19.63 -18.32 25.49
C TRP A 460 -19.49 -17.13 26.45
N HIS A 461 -18.52 -16.26 26.18
CA HIS A 461 -18.32 -15.00 26.88
C HIS A 461 -18.57 -13.80 25.95
N SER A 462 -18.85 -12.64 26.54
CA SER A 462 -19.01 -11.39 25.82
C SER A 462 -17.68 -10.62 25.72
N HIS A 463 -17.50 -9.85 24.65
CA HIS A 463 -16.30 -9.02 24.46
C HIS A 463 -16.49 -7.56 24.91
N ASP A 464 -17.67 -7.18 25.43
CA ASP A 464 -18.03 -5.79 25.76
C ASP A 464 -16.99 -5.15 26.69
N TYR A 465 -16.73 -5.83 27.81
CA TYR A 465 -15.86 -5.29 28.83
C TYR A 465 -14.39 -5.34 28.43
N GLU A 466 -13.92 -6.39 27.77
CA GLU A 466 -12.54 -6.48 27.26
C GLU A 466 -12.20 -5.32 26.33
N VAL A 467 -13.11 -5.00 25.42
CA VAL A 467 -12.99 -3.88 24.50
C VAL A 467 -12.96 -2.56 25.28
N LYS A 468 -13.97 -2.31 26.12
CA LYS A 468 -14.14 -0.99 26.75
C LYS A 468 -13.14 -0.73 27.87
N SER A 469 -12.66 -1.76 28.56
CA SER A 469 -11.64 -1.65 29.59
C SER A 469 -10.28 -1.22 29.06
N GLY A 470 -10.06 -1.33 27.74
CA GLY A 470 -8.76 -1.09 27.10
C GLY A 470 -7.84 -2.31 27.11
N MET A 471 -8.20 -3.41 27.77
CA MET A 471 -7.29 -4.56 27.94
C MET A 471 -7.11 -5.33 26.64
N LEU A 472 -8.15 -5.47 25.82
CA LEU A 472 -8.06 -6.06 24.49
C LEU A 472 -7.38 -5.05 23.57
N ILE A 473 -6.30 -5.46 22.91
CA ILE A 473 -5.58 -4.57 22.00
C ILE A 473 -5.39 -5.23 20.64
N LEU A 474 -5.27 -4.40 19.61
CA LEU A 474 -4.50 -4.76 18.43
C LEU A 474 -3.07 -4.23 18.64
N PRO A 475 -2.05 -5.10 18.72
CA PRO A 475 -0.67 -4.64 18.84
C PRO A 475 -0.28 -3.69 17.70
N ASN A 476 0.34 -2.56 18.05
CA ASN A 476 0.67 -1.51 17.08
C ASN A 476 1.71 -2.03 16.07
N PRO A 477 1.45 -1.99 14.74
CA PRO A 477 2.40 -2.39 13.71
C PRO A 477 3.55 -1.38 13.49
N LYS A 478 3.80 -0.50 14.47
CA LYS A 478 4.78 0.60 14.48
C LYS A 478 4.38 1.83 13.66
N ILE A 479 3.09 2.19 13.68
CA ILE A 479 2.59 3.48 13.17
C ILE A 479 2.36 4.47 14.34
N PRO A 480 2.25 5.79 14.10
CA PRO A 480 2.05 6.75 15.19
C PRO A 480 0.81 6.47 16.05
N ASP A 481 0.96 6.48 17.37
CA ASP A 481 -0.09 6.05 18.32
C ASP A 481 -1.41 6.78 18.17
N ALA A 482 -1.40 8.06 17.79
CA ALA A 482 -2.63 8.81 17.57
C ALA A 482 -3.46 8.23 16.42
N VAL A 483 -2.78 7.87 15.32
CA VAL A 483 -3.40 7.25 14.14
C VAL A 483 -3.81 5.82 14.45
N TRP A 484 -2.94 5.05 15.11
CA TRP A 484 -3.24 3.69 15.51
C TRP A 484 -4.44 3.61 16.45
N THR A 485 -4.54 4.53 17.40
CA THR A 485 -5.65 4.56 18.36
C THR A 485 -6.98 4.75 17.65
N VAL A 486 -7.05 5.56 16.58
CA VAL A 486 -8.29 5.69 15.79
C VAL A 486 -8.61 4.38 15.07
N ALA A 487 -7.66 3.82 14.32
CA ALA A 487 -7.88 2.60 13.56
C ALA A 487 -8.26 1.40 14.46
N GLU A 488 -7.54 1.22 15.56
CA GLU A 488 -7.85 0.20 16.56
C GLU A 488 -9.22 0.43 17.20
N THR A 489 -9.61 1.68 17.48
CA THR A 489 -10.94 1.98 18.05
C THR A 489 -12.07 1.64 17.09
N GLU A 490 -11.88 1.82 15.78
CA GLU A 490 -12.87 1.38 14.78
C GLU A 490 -12.99 -0.14 14.74
N GLU A 491 -11.89 -0.89 14.75
CA GLU A 491 -11.95 -2.36 14.83
C GLU A 491 -12.63 -2.84 16.12
N MET A 492 -12.39 -2.15 17.24
CA MET A 492 -13.03 -2.45 18.52
C MET A 492 -14.56 -2.30 18.48
N LYS A 493 -15.10 -1.41 17.64
CA LYS A 493 -16.57 -1.29 17.45
C LYS A 493 -17.17 -2.51 16.75
N GLU A 494 -16.38 -3.20 15.92
CA GLU A 494 -16.80 -4.43 15.26
C GLU A 494 -16.69 -5.66 16.20
N ILE A 495 -15.85 -5.56 17.24
CA ILE A 495 -15.61 -6.66 18.20
C ILE A 495 -16.54 -6.59 19.42
N VAL A 496 -16.87 -5.38 19.91
CA VAL A 496 -17.58 -5.17 21.19
C VAL A 496 -18.89 -5.96 21.32
N GLY A 497 -19.57 -6.23 20.20
CA GLY A 497 -20.85 -6.96 20.16
C GLY A 497 -20.74 -8.46 19.87
N LEU A 498 -19.52 -9.02 19.78
CA LEU A 498 -19.31 -10.44 19.49
C LEU A 498 -19.33 -11.28 20.77
N TYR A 499 -19.67 -12.55 20.60
CA TYR A 499 -19.60 -13.59 21.64
C TYR A 499 -18.51 -14.58 21.28
N GLY A 500 -17.64 -14.91 22.23
CA GLY A 500 -16.47 -15.79 22.06
C GLY A 500 -16.67 -17.15 22.71
N LYS A 501 -16.31 -18.24 22.01
CA LYS A 501 -16.16 -19.59 22.59
C LYS A 501 -14.72 -20.03 22.43
N THR A 502 -14.05 -20.19 23.56
CA THR A 502 -12.59 -20.37 23.59
C THR A 502 -12.21 -21.62 24.35
N PHE A 503 -11.35 -22.43 23.74
CA PHE A 503 -10.75 -23.60 24.39
C PHE A 503 -9.24 -23.51 24.35
N HIS A 504 -8.61 -23.72 25.49
CA HIS A 504 -7.16 -23.88 25.60
C HIS A 504 -6.79 -25.36 25.69
N PHE A 505 -5.84 -25.77 24.85
CA PHE A 505 -5.25 -27.10 24.80
C PHE A 505 -3.96 -27.21 25.61
N TRP A 506 -3.33 -26.08 25.95
CA TRP A 506 -2.08 -26.05 26.72
C TRP A 506 -2.16 -24.98 27.82
N GLN A 507 -2.07 -25.43 29.08
CA GLN A 507 -2.05 -24.57 30.26
C GLN A 507 -0.63 -24.10 30.57
N THR A 508 -0.14 -23.13 29.81
CA THR A 508 1.26 -22.67 29.88
C THR A 508 1.62 -22.00 31.21
N ASP A 509 0.65 -21.48 31.96
CA ASP A 509 0.82 -20.91 33.30
C ASP A 509 1.22 -21.94 34.36
N ARG A 510 0.92 -23.22 34.16
CA ARG A 510 1.36 -24.31 35.05
C ARG A 510 2.85 -24.66 34.89
N GLY A 511 3.48 -24.19 33.81
CA GLY A 511 4.84 -24.57 33.46
C GLY A 511 4.97 -25.96 32.84
N ASP A 512 3.87 -26.56 32.38
CA ASP A 512 3.92 -27.86 31.70
C ASP A 512 4.69 -27.75 30.38
N GLU A 513 5.65 -28.67 30.18
CA GLU A 513 6.46 -28.77 28.96
C GLU A 513 5.68 -29.27 27.74
N LEU A 514 4.52 -29.91 27.94
CA LEU A 514 3.65 -30.43 26.87
C LEU A 514 2.18 -30.07 27.14
N PRO A 515 1.30 -30.08 26.12
CA PRO A 515 -0.14 -29.84 26.30
C PRO A 515 -0.81 -31.04 26.98
N LEU A 516 -0.74 -31.09 28.32
CA LEU A 516 -1.29 -32.19 29.12
C LEU A 516 -2.75 -31.91 29.52
N GLY A 517 -3.56 -32.96 29.53
CA GLY A 517 -4.95 -32.91 29.99
C GLY A 517 -5.97 -32.69 28.88
N MET A 518 -7.22 -32.45 29.27
CA MET A 518 -8.31 -32.13 28.35
C MET A 518 -8.29 -30.65 27.97
N PRO A 519 -8.85 -30.26 26.80
CA PRO A 519 -9.11 -28.86 26.50
C PRO A 519 -9.93 -28.20 27.60
N VAL A 520 -9.52 -27.02 28.05
CA VAL A 520 -10.20 -26.27 29.10
C VAL A 520 -10.97 -25.11 28.48
N LEU A 521 -12.22 -24.94 28.94
CA LEU A 521 -13.04 -23.81 28.51
C LEU A 521 -12.51 -22.52 29.14
N MET A 522 -12.41 -21.49 28.33
CA MET A 522 -11.95 -20.17 28.74
C MET A 522 -13.08 -19.16 28.64
N GLY A 523 -13.12 -18.23 29.60
CA GLY A 523 -13.96 -17.05 29.55
C GLY A 523 -13.12 -15.78 29.45
N SER A 524 -13.78 -14.64 29.59
CA SER A 524 -13.12 -13.36 29.77
C SER A 524 -13.67 -12.58 30.97
N PHE A 525 -13.00 -11.50 31.32
CA PHE A 525 -13.37 -10.60 32.41
C PHE A 525 -14.55 -9.72 32.03
N THR A 526 -15.35 -9.35 33.03
CA THR A 526 -16.55 -8.52 32.88
C THR A 526 -16.52 -7.26 33.74
N LYS A 527 -15.53 -7.09 34.63
CA LYS A 527 -15.36 -5.90 35.49
C LYS A 527 -13.92 -5.75 36.01
N ASP A 528 -13.58 -4.53 36.45
CA ASP A 528 -12.21 -4.12 36.83
C ASP A 528 -11.60 -4.98 37.94
N GLU A 529 -12.41 -5.45 38.89
CA GLU A 529 -11.91 -6.20 40.05
C GLU A 529 -11.43 -7.61 39.69
N GLN A 530 -11.82 -8.13 38.52
CA GLN A 530 -11.42 -9.46 38.07
C GLN A 530 -10.10 -9.44 37.30
N VAL A 531 -9.71 -8.27 36.77
CA VAL A 531 -8.60 -8.17 35.82
C VAL A 531 -7.26 -8.28 36.55
N PRO A 532 -6.31 -9.12 36.08
CA PRO A 532 -4.97 -9.20 36.63
C PRO A 532 -4.13 -8.01 36.13
N TRP A 533 -4.36 -6.83 36.70
CA TRP A 533 -3.73 -5.57 36.25
C TRP A 533 -2.19 -5.59 36.28
N ASP A 534 -1.58 -6.42 37.12
CA ASP A 534 -0.13 -6.63 37.11
C ASP A 534 0.35 -7.33 35.83
N LYS A 535 -0.42 -8.28 35.30
CA LYS A 535 -0.14 -8.95 34.02
C LYS A 535 -0.39 -8.01 32.85
N VAL A 536 -1.48 -7.26 32.88
CA VAL A 536 -1.79 -6.23 31.86
C VAL A 536 -0.67 -5.20 31.78
N LYS A 537 -0.16 -4.73 32.92
CA LYS A 537 0.97 -3.79 32.96
C LYS A 537 2.23 -4.36 32.31
N LYS A 538 2.57 -5.63 32.59
CA LYS A 538 3.73 -6.30 31.94
C LYS A 538 3.54 -6.42 30.43
N ARG A 539 2.30 -6.68 29.97
CA ARG A 539 1.96 -6.68 28.54
C ARG A 539 2.15 -5.30 27.93
N ASP A 540 1.61 -4.27 28.56
CA ASP A 540 1.72 -2.88 28.14
C ASP A 540 3.19 -2.44 27.98
N GLU A 541 4.06 -2.81 28.91
CA GLU A 541 5.52 -2.58 28.83
C GLU A 541 6.14 -3.26 27.59
N ARG A 542 5.74 -4.51 27.27
CA ARG A 542 6.27 -5.24 26.10
C ARG A 542 5.77 -4.68 24.77
N PHE A 543 4.51 -4.26 24.71
CA PHE A 543 3.90 -3.76 23.47
C PHE A 543 4.01 -2.24 23.30
N GLY A 544 4.50 -1.51 24.30
CA GLY A 544 4.54 -0.05 24.29
C GLY A 544 3.13 0.56 24.29
N VAL A 545 2.19 -0.05 25.02
CA VAL A 545 0.79 0.37 25.08
C VAL A 545 0.48 0.96 26.46
N GLU A 546 -0.48 1.90 26.50
CA GLU A 546 -1.06 2.41 27.74
C GLU A 546 -2.55 2.05 27.79
N THR A 547 -2.92 1.00 28.54
CA THR A 547 -4.30 0.48 28.61
C THR A 547 -5.31 1.56 29.03
N GLU A 548 -4.97 2.43 29.99
CA GLU A 548 -5.87 3.51 30.42
C GLU A 548 -6.14 4.52 29.30
N ARG A 549 -5.16 4.77 28.44
CA ARG A 549 -5.35 5.64 27.27
C ARG A 549 -6.27 5.00 26.23
N LYS A 550 -6.19 3.67 26.07
CA LYS A 550 -7.12 2.91 25.22
C LYS A 550 -8.54 2.95 25.79
N ARG A 551 -8.69 2.74 27.09
CA ARG A 551 -9.96 2.89 27.82
C ARG A 551 -10.58 4.26 27.59
N GLU A 552 -9.79 5.33 27.72
CA GLU A 552 -10.25 6.71 27.48
C GLU A 552 -10.72 6.91 26.03
N ALA A 553 -9.92 6.47 25.06
CA ALA A 553 -10.25 6.59 23.63
C ALA A 553 -11.54 5.84 23.25
N ARG A 554 -11.87 4.77 23.99
CA ARG A 554 -13.01 3.89 23.73
C ARG A 554 -14.28 4.28 24.48
N LYS A 555 -14.29 5.37 25.25
CA LYS A 555 -15.51 5.85 25.94
C LYS A 555 -16.70 6.13 25.03
N GLY A 556 -16.45 6.41 23.75
CA GLY A 556 -17.49 6.61 22.74
C GLY A 556 -18.09 5.31 22.16
N ILE A 557 -17.56 4.14 22.52
CA ILE A 557 -18.12 2.85 22.11
C ILE A 557 -19.33 2.56 23.01
N GLU A 558 -20.51 2.44 22.40
CA GLU A 558 -21.73 2.10 23.13
C GLU A 558 -21.63 0.68 23.68
N SER A 559 -22.11 0.50 24.92
CA SER A 559 -22.21 -0.84 25.51
C SER A 559 -23.27 -1.64 24.79
N VAL A 560 -23.03 -2.93 24.64
CA VAL A 560 -24.06 -3.86 24.17
C VAL A 560 -24.86 -4.42 25.35
N ASP A 561 -26.15 -4.66 25.11
CA ASP A 561 -26.96 -5.46 26.03
C ASP A 561 -26.42 -6.90 26.01
N ILE A 562 -25.78 -7.36 27.09
CA ILE A 562 -25.18 -8.69 27.15
C ILE A 562 -26.28 -9.72 27.44
N HIS A 563 -26.32 -10.80 26.64
CA HIS A 563 -27.30 -11.86 26.83
C HIS A 563 -27.15 -12.54 28.21
N PRO A 564 -28.25 -12.86 28.93
CA PRO A 564 -28.20 -13.42 30.28
C PRO A 564 -27.57 -14.81 30.38
N ASP A 565 -27.32 -15.48 29.26
CA ASP A 565 -26.68 -16.80 29.24
C ASP A 565 -25.15 -16.74 29.05
N ALA A 566 -24.59 -15.61 28.64
CA ALA A 566 -23.14 -15.48 28.45
C ALA A 566 -22.41 -15.31 29.78
N ASP A 567 -21.08 -15.39 29.77
CA ASP A 567 -20.22 -15.03 30.93
C ASP A 567 -20.53 -15.85 32.21
N GLN A 568 -20.88 -17.14 32.05
CA GLN A 568 -21.32 -18.00 33.17
C GLN A 568 -20.27 -18.16 34.28
N VAL A 569 -18.99 -18.08 33.94
CA VAL A 569 -17.88 -18.09 34.91
C VAL A 569 -18.04 -17.06 36.04
N TRP A 570 -18.83 -15.99 35.83
CA TRP A 570 -19.07 -14.94 36.81
C TRP A 570 -20.48 -14.93 37.41
N LYS A 571 -21.30 -15.95 37.13
CA LYS A 571 -22.73 -15.98 37.51
C LYS A 571 -23.06 -16.90 38.68
N GLU A 572 -22.06 -17.40 39.39
CA GLU A 572 -22.21 -18.25 40.58
C GLU A 572 -21.90 -17.53 41.89
#